data_AF-A0A6P0XD82-F1
#
_entry.id   AF-A0A6P0XD82-F1
#
_cell.length_a   1.000
_cell.length_b   1.000
_cell.length_c   1.000
_cell.angle_alpha   90.00
_cell.angle_beta   90.00
_cell.angle_gamma   90.00
#
_symmetry.space_group_name_H-M   'P 1'
#
loop_
_entity.id
_entity.type
_entity.pdbx_description
1 polymer ?
#
loop_
_entity_poly.entity_id
_entity_poly.type
_entity_poly.pdbx_seq_one_letter_code
_entity_poly.pdbx_strand_id
1 'polypeptide(L)' 'ESEPINLGTNYEVKIRDLVELICDLMEFKGEIIWETDKPNGQPRRCLDTQKAKEKFGFIANVDFKQGLKNTIEWYRENAD' A
#
# COMPACT_ATOMS: atom_id res chain seq x y z
N GLU A 1 10.62 10.06 27.95
CA GLU A 1 9.24 9.65 27.62
C GLU A 1 9.24 8.55 26.56
N SER A 2 8.31 7.60 26.69
CA SER A 2 8.07 6.52 25.73
C SER A 2 6.95 6.91 24.76
N GLU A 3 7.20 7.91 23.91
CA GLU A 3 6.24 8.27 22.87
C GLU A 3 6.21 7.22 21.74
N PRO A 4 5.03 6.91 21.17
CA PRO A 4 4.95 6.07 19.99
C PRO A 4 5.60 6.74 18.77
N ILE A 5 6.17 5.94 17.88
CA ILE A 5 6.84 6.40 16.66
C ILE A 5 6.22 5.69 15.46
N ASN A 6 5.74 6.46 14.49
CA ASN A 6 5.18 5.92 13.25
C ASN A 6 6.30 5.36 12.36
N LEU A 7 6.16 4.11 11.93
CA LEU A 7 6.98 3.50 10.89
C LEU A 7 6.11 3.33 9.64
N GLY A 8 6.56 3.88 8.51
CA GLY A 8 5.81 3.87 7.27
C GLY A 8 6.54 4.62 6.17
N THR A 9 5.81 5.00 5.13
CA THR A 9 6.36 5.62 3.91
C THR A 9 6.03 7.11 3.77
N ASN A 10 5.11 7.66 4.57
CA ASN A 10 4.50 8.99 4.36
C ASN A 10 3.97 9.16 2.91
N TYR A 11 3.50 8.06 2.32
CA TYR A 11 2.97 7.96 0.96
C TYR A 11 1.53 7.45 1.01
N GLU A 12 0.69 7.96 0.13
CA GLU A 12 -0.71 7.57 -0.01
C GLU A 12 -1.06 7.25 -1.46
N VAL A 13 -2.04 6.36 -1.64
CA VAL A 13 -2.56 5.94 -2.95
C VAL A 13 -4.07 5.84 -2.86
N LYS A 14 -4.79 6.14 -3.95
CA LYS A 14 -6.24 5.91 -4.00
C LYS A 14 -6.51 4.41 -4.17
N ILE A 15 -7.64 3.95 -3.62
CA ILE A 15 -8.08 2.56 -3.81
C ILE A 15 -8.22 2.22 -5.31
N ARG A 16 -8.73 3.15 -6.11
CA ARG A 16 -8.82 2.97 -7.56
C ARG A 16 -7.46 2.68 -8.19
N ASP A 17 -6.50 3.58 -7.98
CA ASP A 17 -5.16 3.47 -8.55
C ASP A 17 -4.44 2.19 -8.08
N LEU A 18 -4.67 1.75 -6.83
CA LEU A 18 -4.17 0.49 -6.30
C LEU A 18 -4.77 -0.72 -7.05
N VAL A 19 -6.09 -0.79 -7.20
CA VAL A 19 -6.76 -1.90 -7.88
C VAL A 19 -6.32 -1.98 -9.34
N GLU A 20 -6.28 -0.84 -10.03
CA GLU A 20 -5.81 -0.76 -11.42
C GLU A 20 -4.36 -1.27 -11.55
N LEU A 21 -3.47 -0.86 -10.64
CA LEU A 21 -2.09 -1.34 -10.62
C LEU A 21 -2.00 -2.85 -10.35
N ILE A 22 -2.82 -3.40 -9.46
CA ILE A 22 -2.87 -4.86 -9.21
C ILE A 22 -3.35 -5.58 -10.47
N CYS A 23 -4.41 -5.11 -11.13
CA CYS A 23 -4.92 -5.69 -12.37
C CYS A 23 -3.84 -5.72 -13.46
N ASP A 24 -3.10 -4.61 -13.63
CA ASP A 24 -1.99 -4.52 -14.58
C ASP A 24 -0.88 -5.52 -14.25
N LEU A 25 -0.44 -5.59 -12.99
CA LEU A 25 0.62 -6.51 -12.55
C LEU A 25 0.23 -7.98 -12.63
N MET A 26 -1.05 -8.29 -12.46
CA MET A 26 -1.60 -9.65 -12.54
C MET A 26 -2.04 -10.04 -13.95
N GLU A 27 -1.94 -9.14 -14.93
CA GLU A 27 -2.44 -9.30 -16.30
C GLU A 27 -3.93 -9.59 -16.38
N PHE A 28 -4.71 -9.09 -15.42
CA PHE A 28 -6.16 -9.26 -15.38
C PHE A 28 -6.83 -8.55 -16.56
N LYS A 29 -7.71 -9.25 -17.28
CA LYS A 29 -8.44 -8.74 -18.47
C LYS A 29 -9.95 -8.63 -18.27
N GLY A 30 -10.46 -8.90 -17.06
CA GLY A 30 -11.88 -8.76 -16.75
C GLY A 30 -12.27 -7.31 -16.51
N GLU A 31 -13.53 -7.12 -16.10
CA GLU A 31 -14.09 -5.83 -15.74
C GLU A 31 -13.95 -5.57 -14.23
N ILE A 32 -13.65 -4.33 -13.86
CA ILE A 32 -13.68 -3.88 -12.46
C ILE A 32 -15.06 -3.25 -12.20
N ILE A 33 -15.85 -3.88 -11.33
CA ILE A 33 -17.17 -3.38 -10.92
C ILE A 33 -17.02 -2.66 -9.58
N TRP A 34 -17.42 -1.38 -9.55
CA TRP A 34 -17.36 -0.53 -8.36
C TRP A 34 -18.74 -0.42 -7.70
N GLU A 35 -18.92 -1.04 -6.54
CA GLU A 35 -20.16 -0.95 -5.76
C GLU A 35 -20.20 0.35 -4.92
N THR A 36 -20.69 1.44 -5.51
CA THR A 36 -20.72 2.76 -4.84
C THR A 36 -21.84 2.94 -3.81
N ASP A 37 -22.73 1.95 -3.67
CA ASP A 37 -23.78 1.89 -2.65
C ASP A 37 -23.24 1.46 -1.28
N LYS A 38 -22.03 0.89 -1.23
CA LYS A 38 -21.40 0.43 0.02
C LYS A 38 -20.75 1.59 0.79
N PRO A 39 -20.70 1.51 2.14
CA PRO A 39 -20.02 2.52 2.93
C PRO A 39 -18.52 2.55 2.66
N ASN A 40 -17.97 3.75 2.49
CA ASN A 40 -16.53 3.96 2.41
C ASN A 40 -15.89 4.05 3.80
N GLY A 41 -14.62 3.67 3.88
CA GLY A 41 -13.80 3.88 5.08
C GLY A 41 -13.38 5.34 5.27
N GLN A 42 -12.34 5.56 6.06
CA GLN A 42 -11.75 6.89 6.20
C GLN A 42 -11.23 7.39 4.85
N PRO A 43 -11.54 8.65 4.44
CA PRO A 43 -11.21 9.15 3.12
C PRO A 43 -9.71 9.31 2.89
N ARG A 44 -8.92 9.44 3.96
CA ARG A 44 -7.48 9.63 3.91
C ARG A 44 -6.81 9.07 5.14
N ARG A 45 -5.69 8.37 4.96
CA ARG A 45 -4.81 7.93 6.04
C ARG A 45 -3.36 7.99 5.56
N CYS A 46 -2.63 8.99 6.03
CA CYS A 46 -1.21 9.17 5.76
C CYS A 46 -0.48 9.47 7.07
N LEU A 47 0.58 8.74 7.36
CA LEU A 47 1.34 8.84 8.61
C LEU A 47 2.51 9.80 8.42
N ASP A 48 2.68 10.73 9.35
CA ASP A 48 3.94 11.47 9.48
C ASP A 48 5.02 10.55 10.09
N THR A 49 6.12 10.37 9.34
CA THR A 49 7.26 9.52 9.70
C THR A 49 8.52 10.31 10.07
N GLN A 50 8.42 11.63 10.24
CA GLN A 50 9.55 12.50 10.55
C GLN A 50 10.30 12.06 11.82
N LYS A 51 9.56 11.72 12.89
CA LYS A 51 10.15 11.23 14.15
C LYS A 51 11.00 9.97 13.95
N ALA A 52 10.59 9.04 13.09
CA ALA A 52 11.35 7.81 12.83
C ALA A 52 12.66 8.10 12.08
N LYS A 53 12.60 8.98 11.09
CA LYS A 53 13.77 9.43 10.34
C LYS A 53 14.78 10.14 11.23
N GLU A 54 14.32 11.07 12.07
CA GLU A 54 15.20 11.87 12.94
C GLU A 54 15.85 11.03 14.05
N LYS A 55 15.08 10.15 14.71
CA LYS A 55 15.58 9.39 15.86
C LYS A 55 16.38 8.15 15.48
N PHE A 56 16.05 7.52 14.36
CA PHE A 56 16.61 6.21 13.98
C PHE A 56 17.23 6.16 12.59
N GLY A 57 17.13 7.23 11.81
CA GLY A 57 17.49 7.20 10.39
C GLY A 57 16.58 6.29 9.55
N PHE A 58 15.43 5.86 10.10
CA PHE A 58 14.55 4.92 9.42
C PHE A 58 13.86 5.58 8.22
N ILE A 59 14.02 4.95 7.06
CA ILE A 59 13.35 5.31 5.81
C ILE A 59 12.93 3.99 5.14
N ALA A 60 11.67 3.89 4.74
CA ALA A 60 11.20 2.76 3.94
C ALA A 60 11.84 2.80 2.54
N ASN A 61 12.51 1.72 2.14
CA ASN A 61 13.31 1.67 0.91
C ASN A 61 12.63 0.92 -0.24
N VAL A 62 11.56 0.18 0.04
CA VAL A 62 10.82 -0.56 -0.99
C VAL A 62 9.76 0.35 -1.59
N ASP A 63 9.88 0.62 -2.89
CA ASP A 63 8.85 1.32 -3.64
C ASP A 63 7.53 0.55 -3.66
N PHE A 64 6.42 1.28 -3.73
CA PHE A 64 5.07 0.70 -3.66
C PHE A 64 4.83 -0.36 -4.76
N LYS A 65 5.20 -0.06 -6.01
CA LYS A 65 5.02 -0.99 -7.13
C LYS A 65 5.94 -2.20 -7.00
N GLN A 66 7.16 -2.00 -6.51
CA GLN A 66 8.08 -3.11 -6.26
C GLN A 66 7.55 -4.04 -5.16
N GLY A 67 7.05 -3.49 -4.05
CA GLY A 67 6.46 -4.28 -2.97
C GLY A 67 5.25 -5.10 -3.43
N LEU A 68 4.37 -4.52 -4.26
CA LEU A 68 3.25 -5.25 -4.86
C LEU A 68 3.70 -6.39 -5.77
N LYS A 69 4.69 -6.16 -6.64
CA LYS A 69 5.27 -7.22 -7.49
C LYS A 69 5.79 -8.39 -6.67
N ASN A 70 6.63 -8.10 -5.68
CA ASN A 70 7.18 -9.12 -4.78
C ASN A 70 6.05 -9.93 -4.09
N THR A 71 4.98 -9.25 -3.70
CA THR A 71 3.83 -9.89 -3.03
C THR A 71 3.04 -10.78 -3.99
N ILE A 72 2.81 -10.34 -5.23
CA ILE A 72 2.12 -11.13 -6.26
C ILE A 72 2.95 -12.35 -6.64
N GLU A 73 4.26 -12.19 -6.82
CA GLU A 73 5.21 -13.28 -7.09
C GLU A 73 5.18 -14.31 -5.96
N TRP A 74 5.35 -13.86 -4.71
CA TRP A 74 5.27 -14.74 -3.54
C TRP A 74 3.92 -15.47 -3.49
N TYR A 75 2.80 -14.79 -3.70
CA TYR A 75 1.48 -15.42 -3.68
C TYR A 75 1.36 -16.51 -4.75
N ARG A 76 1.81 -16.26 -5.99
CA ARG A 76 1.79 -17.25 -7.08
C ARG A 76 2.58 -18.52 -6.75
N GLU A 77 3.64 -18.40 -5.97
CA GLU A 77 4.48 -19.53 -5.55
C GLU A 77 3.91 -20.30 -4.34
N ASN A 78 2.94 -19.75 -3.61
CA ASN A 78 2.52 -20.26 -2.30
C ASN A 78 0.98 -20.41 -2.14
N ALA A 79 0.20 -20.25 -3.20
CA ALA A 79 -1.28 -20.18 -3.13
C ALA A 79 -2.01 -21.55 -3.09
N ASP A 80 -1.35 -22.62 -2.65
CA ASP A 80 -1.98 -23.94 -2.47
C ASP A 80 -3.17 -23.89 -1.48
#